data_AF-A0A0L0BTD6-F1
#
_entry.id   AF-A0A0L0BTD6-F1
#
_cell.length_a   1.000
_cell.length_b   1.000
_cell.length_c   1.000
_cell.angle_alpha   90.00
_cell.angle_beta   90.00
_cell.angle_gamma   90.00
#
_symmetry.space_group_name_H-M   'P 1'
#
loop_
_entity.id
_entity.type
_entity.pdbx_description
1 polymer ?
#
loop_
_entity_poly.entity_id
_entity_poly.type
_entity_poly.pdbx_seq_one_letter_code
_entity_poly.pdbx_strand_id
1 'polypeptide(L)'
;MSAHGVDEDLTPEQIAVLQKAFNSFDNQKSGSIPTEMVADILRLMGQPFDKKILEELIEEVDEDKSGRLEFGEFVQLAAKFIVEEDAEAMQKELREAFRLYDKQGNGYIPTTCLKEILKELDDQLTEHELDIMIEEIDSDGSGTVDFDEFMEMMTGE
;
A
#
# COMPACT_ATOMS: atom_id res chain seq x y z
N MET A 1 -27.46 -10.60 -9.96
CA MET A 1 -26.61 -9.65 -9.21
C MET A 1 -25.41 -10.49 -8.82
N SER A 2 -24.32 -10.42 -9.56
CA SER A 2 -23.24 -11.41 -9.41
C SER A 2 -21.90 -10.73 -9.65
N ALA A 3 -21.05 -10.82 -8.61
CA ALA A 3 -19.62 -10.53 -8.56
C ALA A 3 -19.18 -9.23 -9.25
N HIS A 4 -19.12 -8.12 -8.47
CA HIS A 4 -18.28 -6.99 -8.85
C HIS A 4 -16.82 -7.46 -8.78
N GLY A 5 -16.08 -7.26 -9.87
CA GLY A 5 -14.80 -7.87 -10.16
C GLY A 5 -13.70 -7.38 -9.24
N VAL A 6 -13.23 -8.26 -8.37
CA VAL A 6 -11.99 -8.07 -7.61
C VAL A 6 -10.76 -8.49 -8.44
N ASP A 7 -11.01 -9.14 -9.59
CA ASP A 7 -10.02 -9.42 -10.63
C ASP A 7 -9.51 -8.16 -11.37
N GLU A 8 -10.15 -6.98 -11.23
CA GLU A 8 -9.74 -5.76 -11.94
C GLU A 8 -8.56 -5.02 -11.26
N ASP A 9 -8.37 -5.19 -9.95
CA ASP A 9 -7.32 -4.50 -9.19
C ASP A 9 -6.00 -5.31 -9.08
N LEU A 10 -6.00 -6.59 -9.49
CA LEU A 10 -4.84 -7.46 -9.42
C LEU A 10 -4.24 -7.74 -10.80
N THR A 11 -2.92 -7.61 -10.91
CA THR A 11 -2.21 -7.96 -12.15
C THR A 11 -2.24 -9.48 -12.40
N PRO A 12 -2.16 -9.93 -13.66
CA PRO A 12 -2.10 -11.36 -13.99
C PRO A 12 -0.91 -12.08 -13.34
N GLU A 13 0.18 -11.36 -13.04
CA GLU A 13 1.32 -11.89 -12.30
C GLU A 13 0.98 -12.13 -10.82
N GLN A 14 0.32 -11.18 -10.16
CA GLN A 14 -0.17 -11.35 -8.78
C GLN A 14 -1.17 -12.50 -8.68
N ILE A 15 -2.13 -12.59 -9.61
CA ILE A 15 -3.09 -13.70 -9.67
C ILE A 15 -2.34 -15.04 -9.83
N ALA A 16 -1.31 -15.10 -10.68
CA ALA A 16 -0.52 -16.32 -10.86
C ALA A 16 0.27 -16.72 -9.59
N VAL A 17 0.76 -15.75 -8.82
CA VAL A 17 1.41 -15.99 -7.51
C VAL A 17 0.40 -16.50 -6.49
N LEU A 18 -0.75 -15.84 -6.37
CA LEU A 18 -1.85 -16.25 -5.49
C LEU A 18 -2.37 -17.64 -5.83
N GLN A 19 -2.50 -17.96 -7.12
CA GLN A 19 -2.90 -19.29 -7.58
C GLN A 19 -1.86 -20.36 -7.23
N LYS A 20 -0.57 -20.05 -7.36
CA LYS A 20 0.50 -20.98 -6.93
C LYS A 20 0.50 -21.18 -5.42
N ALA A 21 0.33 -20.11 -4.65
CA ALA A 21 0.20 -20.19 -3.20
C ALA A 21 -1.03 -21.04 -2.82
N PHE A 22 -2.21 -20.70 -3.33
CA PHE A 22 -3.44 -21.47 -3.10
C PHE A 22 -3.27 -22.96 -3.40
N ASN A 23 -2.73 -23.31 -4.57
CA ASN A 23 -2.49 -24.71 -4.95
C ASN A 23 -1.46 -25.42 -4.05
N SER A 24 -0.51 -24.69 -3.48
CA SER A 24 0.46 -25.26 -2.54
C SER A 24 -0.17 -25.63 -1.19
N PHE A 25 -1.27 -24.97 -0.83
CA PHE A 25 -1.99 -25.21 0.42
C PHE A 25 -3.19 -26.13 0.23
N ASP A 26 -3.86 -26.08 -0.92
CA ASP A 26 -4.90 -27.03 -1.34
C ASP A 26 -4.30 -28.36 -1.85
N ASN A 27 -3.55 -29.04 -0.97
CA ASN A 27 -2.91 -30.33 -1.26
C ASN A 27 -3.93 -31.42 -1.65
N GLN A 28 -5.20 -31.25 -1.28
CA GLN A 28 -6.27 -32.20 -1.58
C GLN A 28 -6.99 -31.89 -2.89
N LYS A 29 -6.65 -30.80 -3.59
CA LYS A 29 -7.40 -30.30 -4.75
C LYS A 29 -8.90 -30.18 -4.45
N SER A 30 -9.20 -29.80 -3.22
CA SER A 30 -10.55 -29.62 -2.73
C SER A 30 -11.21 -28.36 -3.28
N GLY A 31 -10.43 -27.47 -3.90
CA GLY A 31 -10.90 -26.20 -4.44
C GLY A 31 -11.14 -25.14 -3.36
N SER A 32 -10.81 -25.44 -2.11
CA SER A 32 -10.98 -24.56 -0.97
C SER A 32 -9.86 -24.78 0.06
N ILE A 33 -9.46 -23.73 0.77
CA ILE A 33 -8.48 -23.81 1.85
C ILE A 33 -9.18 -23.47 3.18
N PRO A 34 -8.90 -24.18 4.28
CA PRO A 34 -9.42 -23.79 5.60
C PRO A 34 -8.99 -22.37 5.95
N THR A 35 -9.90 -21.56 6.50
CA THR A 35 -9.61 -20.16 6.89
C THR A 35 -8.47 -20.06 7.90
N GLU A 36 -8.31 -21.08 8.75
CA GLU A 36 -7.18 -21.22 9.69
C GLU A 36 -5.81 -21.25 8.98
N MET A 37 -5.74 -21.76 7.75
CA MET A 37 -4.49 -21.86 6.98
C MET A 37 -4.13 -20.56 6.26
N VAL A 38 -5.07 -19.63 6.09
CA VAL A 38 -4.85 -18.36 5.41
C VAL A 38 -3.79 -17.53 6.13
N ALA A 39 -3.81 -17.55 7.46
CA ALA A 39 -2.77 -16.94 8.28
C ALA A 39 -1.38 -17.51 7.98
N ASP A 40 -1.25 -18.83 7.83
CA ASP A 40 0.02 -19.46 7.49
C ASP A 40 0.47 -19.12 6.06
N ILE A 41 -0.45 -18.97 5.11
CA ILE A 41 -0.16 -18.55 3.73
C ILE A 41 0.42 -17.15 3.70
N LEU A 42 -0.26 -16.17 4.30
CA LEU A 42 0.18 -14.78 4.34
C LEU A 42 1.55 -14.66 5.04
N ARG A 43 1.76 -15.46 6.10
CA ARG A 43 3.04 -15.51 6.80
C ARG A 43 4.14 -16.11 5.93
N LEU A 44 3.84 -17.13 5.14
CA LEU A 44 4.77 -17.75 4.20
C LEU A 44 5.14 -16.80 3.06
N MET A 45 4.20 -15.94 2.64
CA MET A 45 4.44 -14.87 1.68
C MET A 45 5.30 -13.74 2.23
N GLY A 46 5.66 -13.79 3.53
CA GLY A 46 6.54 -12.83 4.18
C GLY A 46 5.84 -11.53 4.58
N GLN A 47 4.51 -11.49 4.53
CA GLN A 47 3.72 -10.31 4.81
C GLN A 47 3.27 -10.31 6.29
N PRO A 48 3.58 -9.24 7.06
CA PRO A 48 3.12 -9.11 8.44
C PRO A 48 1.66 -8.66 8.48
N PHE A 49 0.75 -9.57 8.80
CA PHE A 49 -0.67 -9.25 8.99
C PHE A 49 -1.03 -9.19 10.47
N ASP A 50 -2.02 -8.36 10.80
CA ASP A 50 -2.63 -8.35 12.12
C ASP A 50 -3.73 -9.42 12.21
N LYS A 51 -3.64 -10.31 13.20
CA LYS A 51 -4.59 -11.44 13.33
C LYS A 51 -6.04 -10.95 13.39
N LYS A 52 -6.26 -9.81 14.04
CA LYS A 52 -7.58 -9.22 14.20
C LYS A 52 -8.14 -8.74 12.86
N ILE A 53 -7.33 -8.04 12.07
CA ILE A 53 -7.71 -7.56 10.74
C ILE A 53 -7.99 -8.76 9.82
N LEU A 54 -7.14 -9.79 9.87
CA LEU A 54 -7.35 -11.01 9.09
C LEU A 54 -8.67 -11.70 9.46
N GLU A 55 -9.01 -11.80 10.75
CA GLU A 55 -10.29 -12.36 11.19
C GLU A 55 -11.49 -11.54 10.69
N GLU A 56 -11.40 -10.21 10.75
CA GLU A 56 -12.45 -9.32 10.20
C GLU A 56 -12.59 -9.48 8.68
N LEU A 57 -11.48 -9.52 7.94
CA LEU A 57 -11.47 -9.73 6.49
C LEU A 57 -12.01 -11.11 6.09
N ILE A 58 -11.66 -12.16 6.83
CA ILE A 58 -12.18 -13.51 6.62
C ILE A 58 -13.69 -13.53 6.85
N GLU A 59 -14.20 -12.92 7.92
CA GLU A 59 -15.65 -12.85 8.18
C GLU A 59 -16.40 -12.05 7.10
N GLU A 60 -15.76 -11.07 6.47
CA GLU A 60 -16.36 -10.33 5.36
C GLU A 60 -16.44 -11.15 4.06
N VAL A 61 -15.44 -11.99 3.76
CA VAL A 61 -15.42 -12.80 2.53
C VAL A 61 -16.10 -14.16 2.67
N ASP A 62 -16.02 -14.80 3.85
CA ASP A 62 -16.66 -16.08 4.19
C ASP A 62 -18.12 -15.85 4.62
N GLU A 63 -18.93 -15.24 3.74
CA GLU A 63 -20.34 -14.90 4.01
C GLU A 63 -21.17 -16.15 4.33
N ASP A 64 -20.82 -17.30 3.75
CA ASP A 64 -21.50 -18.57 3.96
C ASP A 64 -21.05 -19.30 5.23
N LYS A 65 -20.02 -18.77 5.91
CA LYS A 65 -19.40 -19.34 7.12
C LYS A 65 -19.02 -20.80 6.93
N SER A 66 -18.58 -21.15 5.72
CA SER A 66 -18.09 -22.48 5.42
C SER A 66 -16.83 -22.82 6.22
N GLY A 67 -16.13 -21.79 6.72
CA GLY A 67 -14.82 -21.92 7.36
C GLY A 67 -13.74 -22.30 6.36
N ARG A 68 -14.00 -22.11 5.06
CA ARG A 68 -13.13 -22.48 3.96
C ARG A 68 -13.19 -21.41 2.88
N LEU A 69 -12.04 -20.85 2.50
CA LEU A 69 -11.98 -19.92 1.38
C LEU A 69 -11.79 -20.69 0.07
N GLU A 70 -12.73 -20.49 -0.85
CA GLU A 70 -12.55 -20.86 -2.26
C GLU A 70 -11.50 -19.96 -2.92
N PHE A 71 -10.98 -20.35 -4.09
CA PHE A 71 -9.98 -19.56 -4.79
C PHE A 71 -10.45 -18.13 -5.06
N GLY A 72 -11.73 -17.94 -5.39
CA GLY A 72 -12.31 -16.61 -5.60
C GLY A 72 -12.27 -15.76 -4.33
N GLU A 73 -12.64 -16.30 -3.18
CA GLU A 73 -12.64 -15.60 -1.89
C GLU A 73 -11.23 -15.33 -1.39
N PHE A 74 -10.30 -16.27 -1.62
CA PHE A 74 -8.89 -16.09 -1.32
C PHE A 74 -8.28 -14.95 -2.14
N VAL A 75 -8.63 -14.84 -3.43
CA VAL A 75 -8.20 -13.72 -4.27
C VAL A 75 -8.82 -12.41 -3.79
N GLN A 76 -10.08 -12.40 -3.35
CA GLN A 76 -10.71 -11.19 -2.79
C GLN A 76 -10.03 -10.72 -1.51
N LEU A 77 -9.74 -11.66 -0.60
CA LEU A 77 -9.03 -11.38 0.63
C LEU A 77 -7.60 -10.89 0.35
N ALA A 78 -6.90 -11.55 -0.56
CA ALA A 78 -5.56 -11.15 -0.97
C ALA A 78 -5.55 -9.82 -1.71
N ALA A 79 -6.56 -9.48 -2.50
CA ALA A 79 -6.66 -8.19 -3.17
C ALA A 79 -6.81 -7.05 -2.16
N LYS A 80 -7.73 -7.18 -1.19
CA LYS A 80 -7.86 -6.20 -0.10
C LYS A 80 -6.54 -6.05 0.65
N PHE A 81 -5.90 -7.17 0.97
CA PHE A 81 -4.65 -7.18 1.72
C PHE A 81 -3.47 -6.58 0.94
N ILE A 82 -3.31 -6.90 -0.35
CA ILE A 82 -2.25 -6.36 -1.20
C ILE A 82 -2.45 -4.86 -1.45
N VAL A 83 -3.69 -4.40 -1.65
CA VAL A 83 -3.98 -2.98 -1.90
C VAL A 83 -3.84 -2.13 -0.63
N GLU A 84 -4.29 -2.63 0.54
CA GLU A 84 -4.13 -1.91 1.81
C GLU A 84 -2.67 -1.92 2.30
N GLU A 85 -1.94 -3.03 2.11
CA GLU A 85 -0.54 -3.11 2.54
C GLU A 85 0.39 -2.25 1.66
N ASP A 86 0.11 -2.10 0.35
CA ASP A 86 0.86 -1.18 -0.51
C ASP A 86 0.68 0.28 -0.05
N ALA A 87 -0.54 0.67 0.32
CA ALA A 87 -0.85 2.00 0.82
C ALA A 87 -0.24 2.27 2.22
N GLU A 88 -0.34 1.35 3.18
CA GLU A 88 0.25 1.52 4.50
C GLU A 88 1.78 1.43 4.49
N ALA A 89 2.36 0.53 3.70
CA ALA A 89 3.81 0.45 3.52
C ALA A 89 4.33 1.71 2.85
N MET A 90 3.68 2.18 1.78
CA MET A 90 4.01 3.45 1.13
C MET A 90 3.90 4.62 2.11
N GLN A 91 2.80 4.75 2.87
CA GLN A 91 2.68 5.81 3.87
C GLN A 91 3.77 5.74 4.94
N LYS A 92 4.19 4.53 5.33
CA LYS A 92 5.27 4.36 6.29
C LYS A 92 6.62 4.77 5.71
N GLU A 93 6.94 4.36 4.49
CA GLU A 93 8.16 4.79 3.79
C GLU A 93 8.17 6.30 3.59
N LEU A 94 7.04 6.89 3.17
CA LEU A 94 6.88 8.33 3.06
C LEU A 94 7.04 9.05 4.39
N ARG A 95 6.53 8.49 5.51
CA ARG A 95 6.77 9.06 6.85
C ARG A 95 8.23 8.97 7.27
N GLU A 96 8.91 7.88 6.95
CA GLU A 96 10.33 7.74 7.28
C GLU A 96 11.18 8.70 6.45
N ALA A 97 10.86 8.87 5.16
CA ALA A 97 11.46 9.89 4.30
C ALA A 97 11.15 11.31 4.82
N PHE A 98 9.90 11.60 5.18
CA PHE A 98 9.50 12.90 5.74
C PHE A 98 10.29 13.24 6.99
N ARG A 99 10.48 12.29 7.92
CA ARG A 99 11.31 12.50 9.12
C ARG A 99 12.79 12.71 8.82
N LEU A 100 13.30 12.17 7.72
CA LEU A 100 14.67 12.42 7.29
C LEU A 100 14.85 13.90 6.90
N TYR A 101 13.80 14.50 6.34
CA TYR A 101 13.81 15.88 5.84
C TYR A 101 13.35 16.90 6.87
N ASP A 102 12.43 16.55 7.78
CA ASP A 102 12.08 17.34 8.96
C ASP A 102 13.21 17.27 10.01
N LYS A 103 14.29 18.00 9.74
CA LYS A 103 15.46 18.11 10.63
C LYS A 103 15.12 18.68 12.02
N GLN A 104 13.99 19.38 12.16
CA GLN A 104 13.58 20.03 13.39
C GLN A 104 12.59 19.20 14.21
N GLY A 105 11.98 18.16 13.62
CA GLY A 105 11.01 17.29 14.27
C GLY A 105 9.70 18.01 14.62
N ASN A 106 9.39 19.10 13.93
CA ASN A 106 8.19 19.90 14.19
C ASN A 106 6.99 19.46 13.34
N GLY A 107 7.15 18.47 12.46
CA GLY A 107 6.12 17.97 11.57
C GLY A 107 6.00 18.73 10.26
N TYR A 108 6.96 19.60 9.92
CA TYR A 108 6.94 20.45 8.74
C TYR A 108 8.31 20.53 8.07
N ILE A 109 8.38 20.42 6.75
CA ILE A 109 9.61 20.59 5.98
C ILE A 109 9.66 22.03 5.44
N PRO A 110 10.63 22.87 5.83
CA PRO A 110 10.75 24.20 5.24
C PRO A 110 10.93 24.11 3.72
N THR A 111 10.22 24.95 2.96
CA THR A 111 10.34 24.97 1.48
C THR A 111 11.78 25.19 1.02
N THR A 112 12.59 25.92 1.79
CA THR A 112 14.03 26.08 1.53
C THR A 112 14.80 24.76 1.60
N CYS A 113 14.45 23.87 2.54
CA CYS A 113 15.07 22.53 2.61
C CYS A 113 14.62 21.66 1.44
N LEU A 114 13.34 21.73 1.04
CA LEU A 114 12.85 20.99 -0.11
C LEU A 114 13.53 21.42 -1.41
N LYS A 115 13.78 22.73 -1.61
CA LYS A 115 14.57 23.24 -2.74
C LYS A 115 16.00 22.68 -2.77
N GLU A 116 16.67 22.61 -1.61
CA GLU A 116 18.01 22.03 -1.53
C GLU A 116 18.00 20.54 -1.91
N ILE A 117 16.99 19.79 -1.48
CA ILE A 117 16.83 18.36 -1.82
C ILE A 117 16.60 18.17 -3.32
N LEU A 118 15.67 18.92 -3.91
CA LEU A 118 15.37 18.86 -5.35
C LEU A 118 16.61 19.21 -6.19
N LYS A 119 17.40 20.19 -5.74
CA LYS A 119 18.67 20.58 -6.38
C LYS A 119 19.78 19.54 -6.22
N GLU A 120 19.75 18.75 -5.14
CA GLU A 120 20.69 17.63 -4.93
C GLU A 120 20.31 16.40 -5.77
N LEU A 121 19.00 16.18 -5.98
CA LEU A 121 18.47 15.12 -6.84
C LEU A 121 18.71 15.41 -8.33
N ASP A 122 18.53 16.65 -8.75
CA ASP A 122 18.81 17.10 -10.11
C ASP A 122 19.50 18.48 -10.11
N ASP A 123 20.80 18.48 -10.40
CA ASP A 123 21.61 19.70 -10.39
C ASP A 123 21.31 20.63 -11.59
N GLN A 124 20.54 20.17 -12.58
CA GLN A 124 20.21 20.94 -13.76
C GLN A 124 19.02 21.89 -13.55
N LEU A 125 18.16 21.61 -12.56
CA LEU A 125 17.01 22.45 -12.22
C LEU A 125 17.44 23.88 -11.87
N THR A 126 16.89 24.88 -12.57
CA THR A 126 17.17 26.28 -12.28
C THR A 126 16.42 26.77 -11.03
N GLU A 127 16.86 27.87 -10.42
CA GLU A 127 16.14 28.45 -9.27
C GLU A 127 14.66 28.74 -9.61
N HIS A 128 14.39 29.22 -10.83
CA HIS A 128 13.04 29.48 -11.29
C HIS A 128 12.17 28.21 -11.41
N GLU A 129 12.75 27.09 -11.85
CA GLU A 129 12.03 25.81 -11.91
C GLU A 129 11.77 25.25 -10.52
N LEU A 130 12.74 25.41 -9.60
CA LEU A 130 12.54 25.05 -8.20
C LEU A 130 11.47 25.90 -7.52
N ASP A 131 11.41 27.21 -7.81
CA ASP A 131 10.35 28.08 -7.31
C ASP A 131 8.97 27.62 -7.79
N ILE A 132 8.82 27.28 -9.08
CA ILE A 132 7.56 26.75 -9.62
C ILE A 132 7.19 25.43 -8.92
N MET A 133 8.14 24.50 -8.78
CA MET A 133 7.87 23.21 -8.11
C MET A 133 7.42 23.42 -6.66
N ILE A 134 8.03 24.36 -5.93
CA ILE A 134 7.63 24.67 -4.57
C ILE A 134 6.25 25.32 -4.52
N GLU A 135 5.94 26.25 -5.43
CA GLU A 135 4.61 26.87 -5.50
C GLU A 135 3.51 25.86 -5.85
N GLU A 136 3.83 24.79 -6.58
CA GLU A 136 2.88 23.69 -6.83
C GLU A 136 2.68 22.78 -5.61
N ILE A 137 3.69 22.62 -4.74
CA ILE A 137 3.63 21.74 -3.56
C ILE A 137 3.05 22.47 -2.34
N ASP A 138 3.50 23.70 -2.06
CA ASP A 138 3.06 24.56 -0.95
C ASP A 138 1.74 25.28 -1.34
N SER A 139 0.69 24.48 -1.53
CA SER A 139 -0.61 24.95 -2.04
C SER A 139 -1.30 25.93 -1.08
N ASP A 140 -1.02 25.82 0.22
CA ASP A 140 -1.56 26.73 1.23
C ASP A 140 -0.70 28.00 1.45
N GLY A 141 0.50 28.04 0.86
CA GLY A 141 1.43 29.16 0.92
C GLY A 141 1.98 29.40 2.33
N SER A 142 2.03 28.37 3.17
CA SER A 142 2.56 28.45 4.53
C SER A 142 4.07 28.65 4.57
N GLY A 143 4.76 28.40 3.45
CA GLY A 143 6.23 28.41 3.37
C GLY A 143 6.85 27.15 4.00
N THR A 144 6.02 26.15 4.28
CA THR A 144 6.39 24.85 4.83
C THR A 144 5.57 23.77 4.17
N VAL A 145 6.14 22.59 3.97
CA VAL A 145 5.44 21.43 3.42
C VAL A 145 5.06 20.50 4.57
N ASP A 146 3.77 20.27 4.74
CA ASP A 146 3.27 19.29 5.71
C ASP A 146 3.25 17.86 5.14
N PHE A 147 2.79 16.89 5.94
CA PHE A 147 2.83 15.49 5.54
C PHE A 147 1.86 15.16 4.40
N ASP A 148 0.69 15.80 4.34
CA ASP A 148 -0.29 15.60 3.28
C ASP A 148 0.25 16.19 1.95
N GLU A 149 0.81 17.40 1.98
CA GLU A 149 1.44 18.02 0.81
C GLU A 149 2.65 17.23 0.29
N PHE A 150 3.47 16.67 1.20
CA PHE A 150 4.57 15.79 0.83
C PHE A 150 4.10 14.48 0.23
N MET A 151 2.96 13.96 0.69
CA MET A 151 2.35 12.75 0.12
C MET A 151 1.86 13.00 -1.29
N GLU A 152 1.10 14.08 -1.48
CA GLU A 152 0.58 14.52 -2.79
C GLU A 152 1.71 14.67 -3.82
N MET A 153 2.81 15.30 -3.41
CA MET A 153 4.03 15.41 -4.22
C MET A 153 4.60 14.04 -4.66
N MET A 154 4.63 13.06 -3.75
CA MET A 154 5.28 11.77 -3.98
C MET A 154 4.38 10.75 -4.69
N THR A 155 3.07 10.84 -4.50
CA THR A 155 2.09 9.97 -5.16
C THR A 155 1.59 10.55 -6.49
N GLY A 156 1.73 11.86 -6.69
CA GLY A 156 1.30 12.57 -7.90
C GLY A 156 -0.22 12.58 -8.11
N GLU A 157 -0.99 12.44 -7.03
CA GLU A 157 -2.45 12.51 -7.00
C GLU A 157 -2.96 13.93 -6.73
#